data_AF-A0A966PNS4-F1
#
_entry.id   AF-A0A966PNS4-F1
#
_cell.length_a   1.000
_cell.length_b   1.000
_cell.length_c   1.000
_cell.angle_alpha   90.00
_cell.angle_beta   90.00
_cell.angle_gamma   90.00
#
_symmetry.space_group_name_H-M   'P 1'
#
loop_
_entity.id
_entity.type
_entity.pdbx_description
1 polymer ?
#
loop_
_entity_poly.entity_id
_entity_poly.type
_entity_poly.pdbx_seq_one_letter_code
_entity_poly.pdbx_strand_id
1 'polypeptide(L)'
;MVMSSLDDLTIVIPSFGRQEFLARQIEYWTSSRARILILDGTPSQMPIQQCPENVEYRHVPVDFFERMKMATELVSTKYVALLGDDDLYLPSGLSACINWLDQNPSDVGAVGRALYFFFQGGRVFVNEKNPESSNFPGSVLTGLDRLRNYYFPGKIGAIAYGVYRSAPWKEAVRATYSSQYSCGYVYDTYLRTTLTYSGNISVCESITWMCSGENPPIQDSSSFNRKLDLINWLTESAWSAEREAF
;
A
#
# COMPACT_ATOMS: atom_id res chain seq x y z
N MET A 1 16.90 22.63 3.55
CA MET A 1 15.94 21.76 4.27
C MET A 1 16.64 20.42 4.40
N VAL A 2 16.88 19.93 5.62
CA VAL A 2 17.49 18.60 5.80
C VAL A 2 16.40 17.59 5.42
N MET A 3 16.63 16.80 4.37
CA MET A 3 15.73 15.68 4.04
C MET A 3 15.81 14.66 5.18
N SER A 4 14.69 14.26 5.79
CA SER A 4 14.70 13.14 6.73
C SER A 4 15.23 11.90 6.03
N SER A 5 16.07 11.15 6.72
CA SER A 5 16.56 9.87 6.22
C SER A 5 15.44 8.84 6.16
N LEU A 6 15.61 7.83 5.30
CA LEU A 6 14.70 6.67 5.21
C LEU A 6 15.01 5.58 6.24
N ASP A 7 15.96 5.80 7.17
CA ASP A 7 16.40 4.82 8.17
C ASP A 7 15.25 4.23 9.00
N ASP A 8 14.23 5.05 9.29
CA ASP A 8 13.05 4.69 10.10
C ASP A 8 11.84 4.24 9.26
N LEU A 9 12.04 3.80 8.01
CA LEU A 9 11.01 3.33 7.11
C LEU A 9 11.16 1.84 6.77
N THR A 10 10.08 1.06 6.92
CA THR A 10 9.94 -0.27 6.30
C THR A 10 9.00 -0.18 5.10
N ILE A 11 9.46 -0.62 3.93
CA ILE A 11 8.61 -0.81 2.74
C ILE A 11 8.22 -2.29 2.67
N VAL A 12 6.92 -2.59 2.74
CA VAL A 12 6.37 -3.95 2.67
C VAL A 12 5.95 -4.25 1.24
N ILE A 13 6.49 -5.32 0.67
CA ILE A 13 6.25 -5.75 -0.71
C ILE A 13 5.74 -7.20 -0.71
N PRO A 14 4.41 -7.42 -0.66
CA PRO A 14 3.85 -8.73 -0.88
C PRO A 14 3.87 -9.06 -2.38
N SER A 15 4.25 -10.28 -2.72
CA SER A 15 4.34 -10.72 -4.13
C SER A 15 3.83 -12.14 -4.34
N PHE A 16 3.48 -12.44 -5.59
CA PHE A 16 3.08 -13.78 -6.06
C PHE A 16 3.28 -13.89 -7.58
N GLY A 17 4.18 -14.76 -8.02
CA GLY A 17 4.38 -15.08 -9.44
C GLY A 17 4.99 -13.94 -10.28
N ARG A 18 5.78 -13.05 -9.67
CA ARG A 18 6.33 -11.83 -10.26
C ARG A 18 7.83 -11.65 -9.91
N GLN A 19 8.62 -12.69 -10.10
CA GLN A 19 10.01 -12.78 -9.65
C GLN A 19 10.90 -11.72 -10.30
N GLU A 20 10.63 -11.38 -11.57
CA GLU A 20 11.33 -10.33 -12.30
C GLU A 20 11.14 -8.96 -11.64
N PHE A 21 9.95 -8.69 -11.10
CA PHE A 21 9.66 -7.45 -10.39
C PHE A 21 10.32 -7.43 -9.02
N LEU A 22 10.34 -8.56 -8.31
CA LEU A 22 11.09 -8.68 -7.06
C LEU A 22 12.60 -8.46 -7.26
N ALA A 23 13.19 -9.03 -8.32
CA ALA A 23 14.59 -8.78 -8.65
C ALA A 23 14.85 -7.28 -8.89
N ARG A 24 13.95 -6.61 -9.60
CA ARG A 24 13.98 -5.15 -9.80
C ARG A 24 13.88 -4.38 -8.48
N GLN A 25 13.00 -4.78 -7.56
CA GLN A 25 12.88 -4.12 -6.24
C GLN A 25 14.18 -4.26 -5.45
N ILE A 26 14.78 -5.46 -5.42
CA ILE A 26 16.05 -5.70 -4.71
C ILE A 26 17.14 -4.76 -5.26
N GLU A 27 17.30 -4.70 -6.58
CA GLU A 27 18.26 -3.82 -7.23
C GLU A 27 17.98 -2.33 -6.94
N TYR A 28 16.73 -1.90 -7.14
CA TYR A 28 16.31 -0.51 -6.98
C TYR A 28 16.58 0.04 -5.57
N TRP A 29 16.36 -0.79 -4.54
CA TRP A 29 16.50 -0.37 -3.14
C TRP A 29 17.88 -0.67 -2.53
N THR A 30 18.82 -1.30 -3.25
CA THR A 30 20.12 -1.75 -2.71
C THR A 30 20.92 -0.62 -2.05
N SER A 31 20.85 0.61 -2.57
CA SER A 31 21.58 1.78 -2.03
C SER A 31 20.78 2.62 -1.04
N SER A 32 19.54 2.22 -0.73
CA SER A 32 18.64 2.95 0.14
C SER A 32 18.93 2.68 1.62
N ARG A 33 18.54 3.64 2.45
CA ARG A 33 18.49 3.50 3.91
C ARG A 33 17.19 2.85 4.41
N ALA A 34 16.17 2.77 3.57
CA ALA A 34 14.92 2.10 3.91
C ALA A 34 15.13 0.59 4.09
N ARG A 35 14.47 0.01 5.08
CA ARG A 35 14.32 -1.44 5.19
C ARG A 35 13.27 -1.91 4.19
N ILE A 36 13.58 -2.93 3.41
CA ILE A 36 12.67 -3.53 2.43
C ILE A 36 12.29 -4.91 2.94
N LEU A 37 10.99 -5.15 3.12
CA LEU A 37 10.45 -6.44 3.54
C LEU A 37 9.66 -7.05 2.38
N ILE A 38 10.26 -8.05 1.73
CA ILE A 38 9.63 -8.77 0.61
C ILE A 38 9.01 -10.07 1.15
N LEU A 39 7.72 -10.26 0.89
CA LEU A 39 6.97 -11.46 1.28
C LEU A 39 6.46 -12.17 0.02
N ASP A 40 7.25 -13.13 -0.45
CA ASP A 40 7.00 -13.86 -1.69
C ASP A 40 6.16 -15.12 -1.44
N GLY A 41 4.93 -15.10 -1.92
CA GLY A 41 3.97 -16.21 -1.81
C GLY A 41 4.05 -17.23 -2.93
N THR A 42 5.01 -17.12 -3.84
CA THR A 42 5.12 -18.03 -4.99
C THR A 42 5.42 -19.46 -4.52
N PRO A 43 4.92 -20.51 -5.21
CA PRO A 43 5.29 -21.89 -4.92
C PRO A 43 6.81 -22.18 -4.89
N SER A 44 7.61 -21.46 -5.66
CA SER A 44 9.06 -21.67 -5.76
C SER A 44 9.82 -20.42 -5.38
N GLN A 45 10.86 -20.59 -4.56
CA GLN A 45 11.75 -19.54 -4.13
C GLN A 45 12.55 -18.97 -5.30
N MET A 46 12.81 -17.66 -5.27
CA MET A 46 13.75 -17.03 -6.20
C MET A 46 15.20 -17.52 -5.98
N PRO A 47 15.99 -17.71 -7.04
CA PRO A 47 17.40 -18.10 -6.93
C PRO A 47 18.30 -16.92 -6.51
N ILE A 48 18.02 -16.33 -5.35
CA ILE A 48 18.81 -15.23 -4.78
C ILE A 48 19.93 -15.83 -3.92
N GLN A 49 21.18 -15.54 -4.25
CA GLN A 49 22.33 -16.00 -3.45
C GLN A 49 22.45 -15.23 -2.13
N GLN A 50 22.38 -13.89 -2.20
CA GLN A 50 22.47 -13.01 -1.04
C GLN A 50 21.67 -11.72 -1.31
N CYS A 51 20.87 -11.30 -0.35
CA CYS A 51 20.19 -10.00 -0.40
C CYS A 51 21.10 -8.88 0.13
N PRO A 52 20.94 -7.63 -0.35
CA PRO A 52 21.50 -6.45 0.31
C PRO A 52 21.09 -6.39 1.79
N GLU A 53 21.92 -5.77 2.64
CA GLU A 53 21.70 -5.73 4.09
C GLU A 53 20.36 -5.10 4.50
N ASN A 54 19.88 -4.12 3.72
CA ASN A 54 18.61 -3.45 3.98
C ASN A 54 17.39 -4.21 3.43
N VAL A 55 17.59 -5.34 2.74
CA VAL A 55 16.53 -6.13 2.11
C VAL A 55 16.35 -7.45 2.83
N GLU A 56 15.17 -7.64 3.41
CA GLU A 56 14.71 -8.88 4.00
C GLU A 56 13.74 -9.57 3.04
N TYR A 57 14.24 -10.54 2.27
CA TYR A 57 13.43 -11.43 1.45
C TYR A 57 12.99 -12.65 2.26
N ARG A 58 11.68 -12.91 2.31
CA ARG A 58 11.12 -14.15 2.85
C ARG A 58 10.28 -14.85 1.79
N HIS A 59 10.67 -16.09 1.49
CA HIS A 59 9.84 -17.02 0.75
C HIS A 59 8.81 -17.64 1.71
N VAL A 60 7.55 -17.25 1.55
CA VAL A 60 6.45 -17.63 2.45
C VAL A 60 5.27 -18.10 1.60
N PRO A 61 5.27 -19.35 1.10
CA PRO A 61 4.26 -19.88 0.17
C PRO A 61 2.92 -20.20 0.86
N VAL A 62 2.41 -19.24 1.62
CA VAL A 62 1.09 -19.22 2.27
C VAL A 62 0.18 -18.25 1.53
N ASP A 63 -1.08 -18.09 1.94
CA ASP A 63 -1.97 -17.13 1.32
C ASP A 63 -1.57 -15.66 1.59
N PHE A 64 -2.17 -14.72 0.85
CA PHE A 64 -1.84 -13.30 0.99
C PHE A 64 -2.16 -12.73 2.39
N PHE A 65 -3.21 -13.22 3.06
CA PHE A 65 -3.68 -12.72 4.35
C PHE A 65 -2.68 -13.06 5.43
N GLU A 66 -2.19 -14.29 5.44
CA GLU A 66 -1.14 -14.72 6.35
C GLU A 66 0.15 -13.91 6.15
N ARG A 67 0.52 -13.62 4.89
CA ARG A 67 1.66 -12.73 4.60
C ARG A 67 1.43 -11.31 5.12
N MET A 68 0.23 -10.74 4.95
CA MET A 68 -0.08 -9.42 5.49
C MET A 68 -0.08 -9.38 7.02
N LYS A 69 -0.60 -10.41 7.69
CA LYS A 69 -0.50 -10.55 9.15
C LYS A 69 0.97 -10.62 9.58
N MET A 70 1.77 -11.45 8.91
CA MET A 70 3.21 -11.56 9.15
C MET A 70 3.93 -10.21 8.97
N ALA A 71 3.57 -9.42 7.96
CA ALA A 71 4.13 -8.08 7.77
C ALA A 71 3.93 -7.21 9.02
N THR A 72 2.76 -7.27 9.67
CA THR A 72 2.51 -6.48 10.89
C THR A 72 3.39 -6.86 12.08
N GLU A 73 3.82 -8.12 12.16
CA GLU A 73 4.75 -8.59 13.18
C GLU A 73 6.20 -8.22 12.84
N LEU A 74 6.55 -8.23 11.55
CA LEU A 74 7.92 -7.98 11.09
C LEU A 74 8.28 -6.50 10.97
N VAL A 75 7.31 -5.60 10.77
CA VAL A 75 7.55 -4.15 10.74
C VAL A 75 7.96 -3.67 12.14
N SER A 76 9.16 -3.12 12.29
CA SER A 76 9.68 -2.62 13.58
C SER A 76 10.02 -1.12 13.56
N THR A 77 10.04 -0.52 12.38
CA THR A 77 10.39 0.89 12.15
C THR A 77 9.24 1.83 12.54
N LYS A 78 9.55 3.12 12.74
CA LYS A 78 8.55 4.15 13.07
C LYS A 78 7.52 4.36 11.96
N TYR A 79 7.98 4.28 10.71
CA TYR A 79 7.17 4.46 9.51
C TYR A 79 7.09 3.18 8.68
N VAL A 80 6.00 3.04 7.94
CA VAL A 80 5.74 1.92 7.03
C VAL A 80 5.04 2.39 5.76
N ALA A 81 5.33 1.76 4.63
CA ALA A 81 4.60 1.93 3.39
C ALA A 81 4.37 0.56 2.72
N LEU A 82 3.18 0.34 2.20
CA LEU A 82 2.87 -0.82 1.36
C LEU A 82 3.22 -0.49 -0.09
N LEU A 83 3.81 -1.42 -0.83
CA LEU A 83 4.13 -1.23 -2.24
C LEU A 83 3.76 -2.48 -3.05
N GLY A 84 3.12 -2.29 -4.22
CA GLY A 84 2.95 -3.37 -5.20
C GLY A 84 4.30 -3.81 -5.74
N ASP A 85 4.50 -5.10 -5.98
CA ASP A 85 5.79 -5.62 -6.46
C ASP A 85 6.25 -5.00 -7.80
N ASP A 86 5.29 -4.63 -8.65
CA ASP A 86 5.46 -3.95 -9.93
C ASP A 86 5.55 -2.42 -9.85
N ASP A 87 5.16 -1.81 -8.73
CA ASP A 87 5.16 -0.36 -8.54
C ASP A 87 6.53 0.19 -8.09
N LEU A 88 6.72 1.51 -8.11
CA LEU A 88 7.91 2.16 -7.58
C LEU A 88 7.55 3.29 -6.61
N TYR A 89 8.32 3.44 -5.54
CA TYR A 89 8.35 4.68 -4.76
C TYR A 89 9.57 5.51 -5.13
N LEU A 90 9.43 6.83 -5.18
CA LEU A 90 10.55 7.76 -5.24
C LEU A 90 11.09 8.03 -3.83
N PRO A 91 12.39 7.79 -3.55
CA PRO A 91 12.98 8.03 -2.22
C PRO A 91 12.80 9.45 -1.70
N SER A 92 12.84 10.45 -2.59
CA SER A 92 12.62 11.85 -2.25
C SER A 92 11.18 12.12 -1.79
N GLY A 93 10.20 11.51 -2.45
CA GLY A 93 8.79 11.60 -2.06
C GLY A 93 8.51 10.94 -0.71
N LEU A 94 9.07 9.75 -0.49
CA LEU A 94 9.01 9.07 0.82
C LEU A 94 9.61 9.95 1.93
N SER A 95 10.77 10.56 1.67
CA SER A 95 11.43 11.47 2.62
C SER A 95 10.56 12.70 2.90
N ALA A 96 9.87 13.25 1.90
CA ALA A 96 8.95 14.38 2.08
C ALA A 96 7.73 13.97 2.94
N CYS A 97 7.16 12.79 2.72
CA CYS A 97 6.07 12.26 3.55
C CYS A 97 6.51 12.04 5.01
N ILE A 98 7.71 11.49 5.24
CA ILE A 98 8.26 11.30 6.59
C ILE A 98 8.47 12.66 7.29
N ASN A 99 9.11 13.61 6.59
CA ASN A 99 9.27 14.98 7.09
C ASN A 99 7.93 15.61 7.48
N TRP A 100 6.89 15.41 6.67
CA TRP A 100 5.54 15.90 6.98
C TRP A 100 5.02 15.27 8.28
N LEU A 101 5.13 13.95 8.43
CA LEU A 101 4.69 13.25 9.63
C LEU A 101 5.49 13.66 10.87
N ASP A 102 6.79 13.93 10.75
CA ASP A 102 7.59 14.43 11.87
C ASP A 102 7.14 15.83 12.32
N GLN A 103 6.69 16.67 11.39
CA GLN A 103 6.19 18.03 11.68
C GLN A 103 4.72 18.04 12.14
N ASN A 104 3.95 17.01 11.81
CA ASN A 104 2.52 16.89 12.11
C ASN A 104 2.26 15.62 12.95
N PRO A 105 2.55 15.65 14.26
CA PRO A 105 2.45 14.46 15.12
C PRO A 105 1.05 13.86 15.22
N SER A 106 0.00 14.66 14.97
CA SER A 106 -1.41 14.21 14.95
C SER A 106 -1.78 13.39 13.72
N ASP A 107 -1.00 13.48 12.64
CA ASP A 107 -1.27 12.76 11.41
C ASP A 107 -0.79 11.31 11.56
N VAL A 108 -1.64 10.38 11.12
CA VAL A 108 -1.32 8.95 11.10
C VAL A 108 -0.66 8.52 9.80
N GLY A 109 -0.87 9.29 8.71
CA GLY A 109 -0.28 9.00 7.41
C GLY A 109 -0.17 10.22 6.50
N ALA A 110 0.73 10.11 5.53
CA ALA A 110 0.94 11.07 4.46
C ALA A 110 0.94 10.32 3.12
N VAL A 111 0.09 10.76 2.19
CA VAL A 111 -0.02 10.20 0.84
C VAL A 111 0.57 11.18 -0.14
N GLY A 112 1.63 10.77 -0.84
CA GLY A 112 2.26 11.61 -1.84
C GLY A 112 1.50 11.67 -3.16
N ARG A 113 1.89 12.60 -4.04
CA ARG A 113 1.40 12.64 -5.41
C ARG A 113 1.79 11.37 -6.16
N ALA A 114 0.88 10.90 -7.00
CA ALA A 114 1.05 9.64 -7.71
C ALA A 114 1.10 9.84 -9.23
N LEU A 115 1.90 9.01 -9.88
CA LEU A 115 1.97 8.91 -11.33
C LEU A 115 1.57 7.50 -11.75
N TYR A 116 1.02 7.36 -12.95
CA TYR A 116 0.88 6.10 -13.66
C TYR A 116 1.91 6.07 -14.78
N PHE A 117 2.65 4.97 -14.93
CA PHE A 117 3.63 4.84 -16.00
C PHE A 117 3.50 3.52 -16.75
N PHE A 118 3.88 3.49 -18.03
CA PHE A 118 4.00 2.27 -18.81
C PHE A 118 5.08 2.43 -19.89
N PHE A 119 5.57 1.30 -20.40
CA PHE A 119 6.59 1.28 -21.45
C PHE A 119 5.99 0.83 -22.78
N GLN A 120 6.23 1.61 -23.84
CA GLN A 120 5.81 1.25 -25.19
C GLN A 120 6.81 1.80 -26.22
N GLY A 121 7.30 0.93 -27.12
CA GLY A 121 8.15 1.35 -28.24
C GLY A 121 9.46 2.02 -27.83
N GLY A 122 10.13 1.56 -26.77
CA GLY A 122 11.39 2.14 -26.32
C GLY A 122 11.23 3.40 -25.46
N ARG A 123 10.00 3.79 -25.11
CA ARG A 123 9.69 5.03 -24.38
C ARG A 123 8.86 4.74 -23.14
N VAL A 124 9.09 5.54 -22.11
CA VAL A 124 8.25 5.57 -20.90
C VAL A 124 7.21 6.66 -21.08
N PHE A 125 5.95 6.29 -20.89
CA PHE A 125 4.82 7.21 -20.84
C PHE A 125 4.39 7.37 -19.39
N VAL A 126 4.01 8.59 -19.02
CA VAL A 126 3.67 8.95 -17.64
C VAL A 126 2.44 9.85 -17.64
N ASN A 127 1.49 9.58 -16.74
CA ASN A 127 0.31 10.40 -16.49
C ASN A 127 0.13 10.62 -14.98
N GLU A 128 -0.55 11.69 -14.59
CA GLU A 128 -0.95 11.89 -13.19
C GLU A 128 -1.99 10.85 -12.78
N LYS A 129 -1.89 10.37 -11.53
CA LYS A 129 -2.85 9.43 -10.94
C LYS A 129 -3.50 10.07 -9.72
N ASN A 130 -4.84 10.17 -9.74
CA ASN A 130 -5.64 10.88 -8.74
C ASN A 130 -5.19 12.34 -8.50
N PRO A 131 -4.99 13.16 -9.56
CA PRO A 131 -4.54 14.54 -9.41
C PRO A 131 -5.47 15.41 -8.55
N GLU A 132 -6.75 15.03 -8.45
CA GLU A 132 -7.75 15.67 -7.62
C GLU A 132 -7.48 15.56 -6.10
N SER A 133 -6.58 14.67 -5.68
CA SER A 133 -6.33 14.41 -4.25
C SER A 133 -6.00 15.69 -3.49
N SER A 134 -6.74 15.94 -2.41
CA SER A 134 -6.59 17.12 -1.56
C SER A 134 -6.78 16.78 -0.09
N ASN A 135 -6.22 17.62 0.79
CA ASN A 135 -6.42 17.49 2.23
C ASN A 135 -7.88 17.71 2.60
N PHE A 136 -8.37 16.98 3.62
CA PHE A 136 -9.68 17.27 4.19
C PHE A 136 -9.71 18.71 4.73
N PRO A 137 -10.86 19.41 4.65
CA PRO A 137 -11.04 20.68 5.32
C PRO A 137 -10.78 20.55 6.83
N GLY A 138 -10.23 21.59 7.46
CA GLY A 138 -9.93 21.58 8.90
C GLY A 138 -11.15 21.38 9.82
N SER A 139 -12.38 21.45 9.29
CA SER A 139 -13.63 21.11 9.99
C SER A 139 -13.88 19.61 10.11
N VAL A 140 -13.15 18.78 9.36
CA VAL A 140 -13.28 17.31 9.38
C VAL A 140 -12.36 16.75 10.46
N LEU A 141 -12.90 16.57 11.67
CA LEU A 141 -12.08 16.29 12.86
C LEU A 141 -12.11 14.81 13.25
N THR A 142 -13.26 14.15 13.17
CA THR A 142 -13.44 12.78 13.67
C THR A 142 -13.22 11.75 12.58
N GLY A 143 -12.99 10.49 12.98
CA GLY A 143 -12.92 9.36 12.04
C GLY A 143 -14.21 9.22 11.22
N LEU A 144 -15.38 9.38 11.85
CA LEU A 144 -16.67 9.35 11.17
C LEU A 144 -16.82 10.50 10.17
N ASP A 145 -16.35 11.70 10.49
CA ASP A 145 -16.39 12.83 9.55
C ASP A 145 -15.47 12.57 8.36
N ARG A 146 -14.27 12.02 8.57
CA ARG A 146 -13.38 11.62 7.47
C ARG A 146 -14.04 10.57 6.57
N LEU A 147 -14.69 9.56 7.15
CA LEU A 147 -15.41 8.54 6.37
C LEU A 147 -16.58 9.12 5.57
N ARG A 148 -17.35 10.05 6.14
CA ARG A 148 -18.42 10.75 5.40
C ARG A 148 -17.90 11.54 4.22
N ASN A 149 -16.65 12.03 4.30
CA ASN A 149 -16.00 12.81 3.25
C ASN A 149 -15.09 11.96 2.35
N TYR A 150 -14.91 10.67 2.63
CA TYR A 150 -13.96 9.80 1.97
C TYR A 150 -14.23 9.60 0.46
N TYR A 151 -15.48 9.76 0.04
CA TYR A 151 -15.89 9.71 -1.37
C TYR A 151 -16.25 11.09 -1.95
N PHE A 152 -15.98 12.19 -1.24
CA PHE A 152 -16.24 13.55 -1.71
C PHE A 152 -15.31 13.91 -2.90
N PRO A 153 -15.71 14.85 -3.80
CA PRO A 153 -14.81 15.38 -4.83
C PRO A 153 -13.48 15.87 -4.24
N GLY A 154 -12.36 15.41 -4.82
CA GLY A 154 -11.02 15.73 -4.32
C GLY A 154 -10.51 14.84 -3.17
N LYS A 155 -11.16 13.70 -2.92
CA LYS A 155 -10.71 12.66 -1.98
C LYS A 155 -9.24 12.30 -2.14
N ILE A 156 -8.60 11.93 -1.03
CA ILE A 156 -7.24 11.40 -1.05
C ILE A 156 -7.25 10.06 -1.79
N GLY A 157 -6.68 10.05 -3.00
CA GLY A 157 -6.42 8.84 -3.76
C GLY A 157 -5.27 8.04 -3.14
N ALA A 158 -5.08 6.80 -3.61
CA ALA A 158 -3.89 6.00 -3.25
C ALA A 158 -3.62 5.79 -1.75
N ILE A 159 -4.65 5.87 -0.89
CA ILE A 159 -4.50 5.73 0.57
C ILE A 159 -3.73 4.48 0.97
N ALA A 160 -3.95 3.33 0.31
CA ALA A 160 -3.19 2.11 0.61
C ALA A 160 -1.67 2.25 0.39
N TYR A 161 -1.23 3.20 -0.45
CA TYR A 161 0.15 3.46 -0.84
C TYR A 161 0.71 4.77 -0.23
N GLY A 162 0.16 5.17 0.93
CA GLY A 162 0.74 6.24 1.75
C GLY A 162 1.89 5.75 2.62
N VAL A 163 2.64 6.71 3.18
CA VAL A 163 3.55 6.47 4.31
C VAL A 163 2.76 6.66 5.59
N TYR A 164 2.81 5.68 6.49
CA TYR A 164 2.05 5.69 7.74
C TYR A 164 2.97 5.54 8.95
N ARG A 165 2.51 6.02 10.09
CA ARG A 165 3.03 5.54 11.37
C ARG A 165 2.70 4.05 11.51
N SER A 166 3.65 3.27 11.98
CA SER A 166 3.52 1.80 11.98
C SER A 166 2.36 1.28 12.81
N ALA A 167 2.05 1.89 13.97
CA ALA A 167 0.96 1.42 14.84
C ALA A 167 -0.42 1.43 14.16
N PRO A 168 -0.95 2.59 13.68
CA PRO A 168 -2.26 2.62 13.03
C PRO A 168 -2.30 1.80 11.73
N TRP A 169 -1.17 1.70 11.01
CA TRP A 169 -1.10 0.84 9.81
C TRP A 169 -1.24 -0.64 10.18
N LYS A 170 -0.54 -1.11 11.22
CA LYS A 170 -0.63 -2.50 11.68
C LYS A 170 -2.04 -2.85 12.14
N GLU A 171 -2.70 -1.96 12.87
CA GLU A 171 -4.10 -2.14 13.29
C GLU A 171 -5.02 -2.24 12.09
N ALA A 172 -4.87 -1.35 11.11
CA ALA A 172 -5.67 -1.37 9.88
C ALA A 172 -5.48 -2.67 9.09
N VAL A 173 -4.23 -3.09 8.87
CA VAL A 173 -3.90 -4.33 8.15
C VAL A 173 -4.44 -5.56 8.89
N ARG A 174 -4.27 -5.65 10.22
CA ARG A 174 -4.81 -6.77 11.00
C ARG A 174 -6.33 -6.86 10.92
N ALA A 175 -7.03 -5.72 10.96
CA ALA A 175 -8.48 -5.68 10.81
C ALA A 175 -8.92 -6.06 9.39
N THR A 176 -8.28 -5.52 8.35
CA THR A 176 -8.62 -5.81 6.95
C THR A 176 -8.47 -7.29 6.61
N TYR A 177 -7.41 -7.93 7.08
CA TYR A 177 -7.08 -9.31 6.73
C TYR A 177 -7.41 -10.32 7.84
N SER A 178 -8.26 -9.96 8.82
CA SER A 178 -8.72 -10.90 9.86
C SER A 178 -9.67 -11.95 9.29
N SER A 179 -10.43 -11.60 8.26
CA SER A 179 -11.50 -12.40 7.66
C SER A 179 -11.31 -12.51 6.14
N GLN A 180 -11.80 -13.61 5.56
CA GLN A 180 -11.82 -13.81 4.12
C GLN A 180 -13.25 -13.58 3.58
N TYR A 181 -13.34 -12.68 2.61
CA TYR A 181 -14.48 -12.34 1.78
C TYR A 181 -14.26 -12.80 0.33
N SER A 182 -15.34 -13.17 -0.33
CA SER A 182 -15.34 -13.68 -1.70
C SER A 182 -15.00 -12.61 -2.75
N CYS A 183 -15.12 -11.32 -2.43
CA CYS A 183 -14.82 -10.22 -3.35
C CYS A 183 -13.45 -9.58 -3.04
N GLY A 184 -12.53 -9.61 -4.00
CA GLY A 184 -11.19 -9.02 -3.85
C GLY A 184 -11.19 -7.49 -3.64
N TYR A 185 -12.23 -6.78 -4.09
CA TYR A 185 -12.35 -5.32 -3.92
C TYR A 185 -12.75 -4.91 -2.49
N VAL A 186 -13.25 -5.85 -1.68
CA VAL A 186 -13.58 -5.61 -0.27
C VAL A 186 -12.31 -5.22 0.49
N TYR A 187 -11.17 -5.84 0.22
CA TYR A 187 -9.95 -5.58 0.97
C TYR A 187 -9.34 -4.19 0.73
N ASP A 188 -9.34 -3.70 -0.51
CA ASP A 188 -8.93 -2.31 -0.80
C ASP A 188 -9.87 -1.33 -0.09
N THR A 189 -11.18 -1.59 -0.20
CA THR A 189 -12.21 -0.76 0.43
C THR A 189 -12.06 -0.74 1.94
N TYR A 190 -11.87 -1.90 2.57
CA TYR A 190 -11.72 -2.05 4.01
C TYR A 190 -10.42 -1.39 4.49
N LEU A 191 -9.28 -1.69 3.88
CA LEU A 191 -8.00 -1.11 4.28
C LEU A 191 -8.04 0.42 4.26
N ARG A 192 -8.51 0.99 3.16
CA ARG A 192 -8.58 2.44 3.01
C ARG A 192 -9.60 3.07 3.96
N THR A 193 -10.72 2.39 4.23
CA THR A 193 -11.71 2.82 5.23
C THR A 193 -11.08 2.85 6.63
N THR A 194 -10.42 1.77 7.05
CA THR A 194 -9.82 1.67 8.38
C THR A 194 -8.68 2.67 8.57
N LEU A 195 -7.84 2.87 7.56
CA LEU A 195 -6.78 3.90 7.59
C LEU A 195 -7.38 5.32 7.68
N THR A 196 -8.42 5.62 6.91
CA THR A 196 -9.09 6.93 6.95
C THR A 196 -9.77 7.17 8.29
N TYR A 197 -10.34 6.13 8.88
CA TYR A 197 -10.98 6.20 10.18
C TYR A 197 -9.96 6.44 11.30
N SER A 198 -8.82 5.72 11.27
CA SER A 198 -7.86 5.66 12.39
C SER A 198 -7.19 7.00 12.72
N GLY A 199 -7.10 7.92 11.76
CA GLY A 199 -6.57 9.24 12.03
C GLY A 199 -6.52 10.15 10.81
N ASN A 200 -5.97 11.35 11.00
CA ASN A 200 -5.80 12.28 9.89
C ASN A 200 -4.74 11.78 8.91
N ILE A 201 -5.05 11.86 7.62
CA ILE A 201 -4.13 11.56 6.53
C ILE A 201 -3.98 12.83 5.70
N SER A 202 -2.75 13.19 5.38
CA SER A 202 -2.48 14.39 4.58
C SER A 202 -1.92 14.06 3.20
N VAL A 203 -2.26 14.89 2.23
CA VAL A 203 -1.64 14.89 0.90
C VAL A 203 -0.30 15.62 0.99
N CYS A 204 0.77 14.92 0.62
CA CYS A 204 2.10 15.48 0.44
C CYS A 204 2.30 15.83 -1.03
N GLU A 205 2.61 17.10 -1.32
CA GLU A 205 2.76 17.63 -2.69
C GLU A 205 4.02 17.13 -3.44
N SER A 206 4.71 16.13 -2.91
CA SER A 206 5.85 15.48 -3.56
C SER A 206 5.43 14.22 -4.29
N ILE A 207 5.92 14.03 -5.51
CA ILE A 207 5.75 12.79 -6.27
C ILE A 207 6.40 11.66 -5.46
N THR A 208 5.60 10.67 -5.10
CA THR A 208 6.00 9.59 -4.20
C THR A 208 5.75 8.24 -4.84
N TRP A 209 4.54 7.95 -5.31
CA TRP A 209 4.18 6.64 -5.85
C TRP A 209 4.10 6.66 -7.38
N MET A 210 4.73 5.69 -8.02
CA MET A 210 4.62 5.41 -9.45
C MET A 210 3.93 4.07 -9.63
N CYS A 211 2.65 4.13 -9.99
CA CYS A 211 1.82 2.97 -10.29
C CYS A 211 2.16 2.42 -11.67
N SER A 212 2.51 1.15 -11.74
CA SER A 212 2.93 0.51 -12.98
C SER A 212 1.73 0.07 -13.83
N GLY A 213 1.88 0.28 -15.13
CA GLY A 213 1.05 -0.25 -16.20
C GLY A 213 1.76 -1.32 -17.03
N GLU A 214 2.88 -1.86 -16.53
CA GLU A 214 3.72 -2.82 -17.27
C GLU A 214 3.09 -4.21 -17.35
N ASN A 215 2.18 -4.56 -16.42
CA ASN A 215 1.56 -5.88 -16.35
C ASN A 215 0.11 -5.80 -15.85
N PRO A 216 -0.75 -6.76 -16.24
CA PRO A 216 -2.13 -6.79 -15.74
C PRO A 216 -2.17 -7.10 -14.24
N PRO A 217 -3.25 -6.68 -13.54
CA PRO A 217 -3.52 -7.13 -12.18
C PRO A 217 -3.71 -8.65 -12.13
N ILE A 218 -3.29 -9.29 -11.05
CA ILE A 218 -3.57 -10.71 -10.78
C ILE A 218 -5.09 -10.90 -10.68
N GLN A 219 -5.71 -11.66 -11.59
CA GLN A 219 -7.18 -11.75 -11.67
C GLN A 219 -7.76 -12.80 -10.72
N ASP A 220 -7.16 -13.99 -10.71
CA ASP A 220 -7.55 -15.11 -9.85
C ASP A 220 -6.33 -15.58 -9.07
N SER A 221 -6.39 -15.47 -7.75
CA SER A 221 -5.48 -16.15 -6.85
C SER A 221 -6.31 -16.90 -5.81
N SER A 222 -5.71 -17.85 -5.09
CA SER A 222 -6.37 -18.48 -3.94
C SER A 222 -6.84 -17.46 -2.89
N SER A 223 -6.27 -16.26 -2.88
CA SER A 223 -6.56 -15.20 -1.92
C SER A 223 -7.58 -14.17 -2.40
N PHE A 224 -7.76 -13.99 -3.71
CA PHE A 224 -8.60 -12.92 -4.25
C PHE A 224 -9.32 -13.36 -5.52
N ASN A 225 -10.64 -13.12 -5.54
CA ASN A 225 -11.46 -13.18 -6.73
C ASN A 225 -11.82 -11.74 -7.16
N ARG A 226 -11.20 -11.27 -8.25
CA ARG A 226 -11.49 -9.94 -8.83
C ARG A 226 -12.55 -9.98 -9.92
N LYS A 227 -13.15 -11.15 -10.19
CA LYS A 227 -14.30 -11.29 -11.10
C LYS A 227 -15.61 -10.93 -10.43
N LEU A 228 -15.71 -11.11 -9.11
CA LEU A 228 -16.82 -10.59 -8.32
C LEU A 228 -16.57 -9.12 -8.02
N ASP A 229 -17.32 -8.23 -8.66
CA ASP A 229 -17.25 -6.80 -8.34
C ASP A 229 -17.92 -6.49 -6.99
N LEU A 230 -17.59 -5.31 -6.45
CA LEU A 230 -18.03 -4.88 -5.13
C LEU A 230 -19.55 -4.67 -5.05
N ILE A 231 -20.20 -4.23 -6.13
CA ILE A 231 -21.64 -3.94 -6.12
C ILE A 231 -22.41 -5.26 -6.00
N ASN A 232 -22.06 -6.24 -6.83
CA ASN A 232 -22.67 -7.56 -6.78
C ASN A 232 -22.47 -8.22 -5.41
N TRP A 233 -21.26 -8.13 -4.83
CA TRP A 233 -21.01 -8.58 -3.46
C TRP A 233 -21.87 -7.85 -2.42
N LEU A 234 -22.10 -6.53 -2.58
CA LEU A 234 -22.93 -5.74 -1.67
C LEU A 234 -24.43 -6.05 -1.78
N THR A 235 -24.93 -6.39 -2.97
CA THR A 235 -26.38 -6.45 -3.24
C THR A 235 -26.96 -7.86 -3.32
N GLU A 236 -26.18 -8.86 -3.76
CA GLU A 236 -26.72 -10.20 -3.98
C GLU A 236 -26.94 -10.96 -2.65
N SER A 237 -28.03 -11.71 -2.54
CA SER A 237 -28.35 -12.48 -1.33
C SER A 237 -27.32 -13.57 -1.01
N ALA A 238 -26.61 -14.07 -2.01
CA ALA A 238 -25.58 -15.11 -1.88
C ALA A 238 -24.46 -14.72 -0.90
N TRP A 239 -24.19 -13.43 -0.75
CA TRP A 239 -23.09 -12.90 0.08
C TRP A 239 -23.59 -12.24 1.39
N SER A 240 -24.85 -12.47 1.78
CA SER A 240 -25.45 -11.86 2.98
C SER A 240 -24.69 -12.18 4.26
N ALA A 241 -24.30 -13.44 4.47
CA ALA A 241 -23.53 -13.86 5.63
C ALA A 241 -22.16 -13.16 5.72
N GLU A 242 -21.49 -12.94 4.58
CA GLU A 242 -20.22 -12.21 4.53
C GLU A 242 -20.41 -10.74 4.90
N ARG A 243 -21.51 -10.11 4.47
CA ARG A 243 -21.83 -8.72 4.80
C ARG A 243 -22.22 -8.51 6.26
N GLU A 244 -22.89 -9.48 6.88
CA GLU A 244 -23.21 -9.42 8.31
C GLU A 244 -21.95 -9.54 9.18
N ALA A 245 -20.91 -10.20 8.67
CA ALA A 245 -19.61 -10.34 9.33
C ALA A 245 -18.61 -9.22 8.99
N PHE A 246 -18.93 -8.31 8.08
CA PHE A 246 -18.10 -7.18 7.65
C PHE A 246 -18.38 -5.93 8.47
#